data_AF-A0A2M7VTC9-F1
#
_entry.id   AF-A0A2M7VTC9-F1
#
_cell.length_a   1.000
_cell.length_b   1.000
_cell.length_c   1.000
_cell.angle_alpha   90.00
_cell.angle_beta   90.00
_cell.angle_gamma   90.00
#
_symmetry.space_group_name_H-M   'P 1'
#
loop_
_entity.id
_entity.type
_entity.pdbx_description
1 polymer ?
#
loop_
_entity_poly.entity_id
_entity_poly.type
_entity_poly.pdbx_seq_one_letter_code
_entity_poly.pdbx_strand_id
1 'polypeptide(L)'
;MRIFIFLVFILALDLYSYFGLKVLLSNSQYQKIGKYTFLIFSAISYVGILFLFKYFANHPLYSTPFRNLIIGFAFAFLLFKMVFILFLFIDDAVRLLSYILNFIIHLFDKSTANSSYPDRRKFIGQIGLGIAAIPFLSMLYGSTK
;
A
#
# COMPACT_ATOMS: atom_id res chain seq x y z
N MET A 1 -24.62 -6.76 -2.59
CA MET A 1 -24.01 -6.19 -1.37
C MET A 1 -22.58 -6.65 -1.08
N ARG A 2 -22.24 -7.94 -1.13
CA ARG A 2 -20.88 -8.44 -0.79
C ARG A 2 -19.74 -7.84 -1.64
N ILE A 3 -19.95 -7.70 -2.95
CA ILE A 3 -18.95 -7.14 -3.89
C ILE A 3 -18.70 -5.65 -3.62
N PHE A 4 -19.75 -4.90 -3.28
CA PHE A 4 -19.63 -3.47 -3.00
C PHE A 4 -18.73 -3.22 -1.77
N ILE A 5 -18.92 -4.00 -0.70
CA ILE A 5 -18.09 -3.91 0.52
C ILE A 5 -16.62 -4.21 0.19
N PHE A 6 -16.37 -5.25 -0.62
CA PHE A 6 -15.02 -5.60 -1.07
C PHE A 6 -14.37 -4.49 -1.90
N LEU A 7 -15.13 -3.85 -2.79
CA LEU A 7 -14.66 -2.75 -3.64
C LEU A 7 -14.30 -1.51 -2.82
N VAL A 8 -15.14 -1.15 -1.84
CA VAL A 8 -14.88 -0.06 -0.90
C VAL A 8 -13.63 -0.35 -0.07
N PHE A 9 -13.45 -1.59 0.39
CA PHE A 9 -12.26 -2.00 1.13
C PHE A 9 -10.99 -1.83 0.30
N ILE A 10 -10.96 -2.28 -0.95
CA ILE A 10 -9.79 -2.12 -1.83
C ILE A 10 -9.51 -0.64 -2.10
N LEU A 11 -10.55 0.16 -2.33
CA LEU A 11 -10.40 1.61 -2.51
C LEU A 11 -9.81 2.28 -1.27
N ALA A 12 -10.22 1.88 -0.07
CA ALA A 12 -9.65 2.40 1.17
C ALA A 12 -8.16 2.05 1.29
N LEU A 13 -7.77 0.80 0.98
CA LEU A 13 -6.36 0.39 0.95
C LEU A 13 -5.55 1.21 -0.07
N ASP A 14 -6.13 1.49 -1.23
CA ASP A 14 -5.51 2.30 -2.27
C ASP A 14 -5.25 3.72 -1.82
N LEU A 15 -6.26 4.37 -1.26
CA LEU A 15 -6.15 5.74 -0.79
C LEU A 15 -5.06 5.83 0.28
N TYR A 16 -5.09 4.93 1.27
CA TYR A 16 -4.12 4.95 2.36
C TYR A 16 -2.69 4.67 1.85
N SER A 17 -2.51 3.66 0.99
CA SER A 17 -1.21 3.35 0.37
C SER A 17 -0.70 4.50 -0.50
N TYR A 18 -1.58 5.15 -1.28
CA TYR A 18 -1.22 6.27 -2.15
C TYR A 18 -0.77 7.49 -1.35
N PHE A 19 -1.50 7.85 -0.29
CA PHE A 19 -1.09 8.94 0.59
C PHE A 19 0.21 8.62 1.33
N GLY A 20 0.36 7.40 1.83
CA GLY A 20 1.60 6.95 2.47
C GLY A 20 2.80 7.07 1.52
N LEU A 21 2.67 6.54 0.30
CA LEU A 21 3.73 6.62 -0.73
C LEU A 21 4.02 8.08 -1.14
N LYS A 22 2.98 8.92 -1.26
CA LYS A 22 3.12 10.35 -1.56
C LYS A 22 3.94 11.09 -0.50
N VAL A 23 3.70 10.80 0.78
CA VAL A 23 4.42 11.38 1.93
C VAL A 23 5.85 10.85 1.98
N LEU A 24 6.04 9.54 1.86
CA LEU A 24 7.35 8.89 1.85
C LEU A 24 8.31 9.47 0.80
N LEU A 25 7.79 9.72 -0.40
CA LEU A 25 8.58 10.22 -1.52
C LEU A 25 8.56 11.76 -1.64
N SER A 26 7.99 12.51 -0.70
CA SER A 26 7.76 13.96 -0.87
C SER A 26 9.01 14.78 -1.19
N ASN A 27 10.17 14.35 -0.68
CA ASN A 27 11.44 15.05 -0.85
C ASN A 27 12.36 14.37 -1.87
N SER A 28 11.85 13.40 -2.64
CA SER A 28 12.62 12.63 -3.62
C SER A 28 12.25 13.02 -5.05
N GLN A 29 13.26 13.06 -5.92
CA GLN A 29 13.08 13.23 -7.38
C GLN A 29 12.15 12.16 -7.98
N TYR A 30 12.08 10.98 -7.35
CA TYR A 30 11.27 9.85 -7.80
C TYR A 30 9.79 9.92 -7.39
N GLN A 31 9.33 11.00 -6.74
CA GLN A 31 7.95 11.11 -6.27
C GLN A 31 6.91 10.98 -7.39
N LYS A 32 7.16 11.63 -8.53
CA LYS A 32 6.25 11.60 -9.68
C LYS A 32 6.17 10.18 -10.25
N ILE A 33 7.33 9.56 -10.48
CA ILE A 33 7.44 8.21 -11.01
C ILE A 33 6.72 7.22 -10.09
N GLY A 34 7.02 7.23 -8.79
CA GLY A 34 6.39 6.33 -7.82
C GLY A 34 4.86 6.45 -7.79
N LYS A 35 4.32 7.67 -7.84
CA LYS A 35 2.87 7.92 -7.89
C LYS A 35 2.23 7.34 -9.15
N TYR A 36 2.80 7.61 -10.31
CA TYR A 36 2.25 7.13 -11.57
C TYR A 36 2.36 5.60 -11.68
N THR A 37 3.48 5.02 -11.27
CA THR A 37 3.65 3.55 -11.21
C THR A 37 2.60 2.91 -10.29
N PHE A 38 2.39 3.48 -9.10
CA PHE A 38 1.37 2.96 -8.18
C PHE A 38 -0.04 3.03 -8.78
N LEU A 39 -0.40 4.14 -9.43
CA LEU A 39 -1.70 4.29 -10.09
C LEU A 39 -1.90 3.31 -11.24
N ILE A 40 -0.87 3.12 -12.08
CA ILE A 40 -0.91 2.14 -13.18
C ILE A 40 -1.07 0.73 -12.63
N PHE A 41 -0.29 0.35 -11.62
CA PHE A 41 -0.41 -0.96 -10.99
C PHE A 41 -1.78 -1.15 -10.34
N SER A 42 -2.34 -0.11 -9.72
CA SER A 42 -3.68 -0.23 -9.18
C SER A 42 -4.73 -0.41 -10.28
N ALA A 43 -4.64 0.34 -11.38
CA ALA A 43 -5.53 0.16 -12.52
C ALA A 43 -5.48 -1.28 -13.08
N ILE A 44 -4.28 -1.85 -13.26
CA ILE A 44 -4.10 -3.24 -13.71
C ILE A 44 -4.72 -4.21 -12.69
N SER A 45 -4.52 -3.96 -11.40
CA SER A 45 -5.12 -4.77 -10.33
C SER A 45 -6.66 -4.75 -10.38
N TYR A 46 -7.29 -3.61 -10.64
CA TYR A 46 -8.74 -3.53 -10.81
C TYR A 46 -9.22 -4.33 -12.02
N VAL A 47 -8.50 -4.26 -13.15
CA VAL A 47 -8.81 -5.08 -14.34
C VAL A 47 -8.74 -6.57 -14.00
N GLY A 48 -7.74 -7.01 -13.23
CA GLY A 48 -7.64 -8.41 -12.79
C GLY A 48 -8.79 -8.85 -11.89
N ILE A 49 -9.23 -7.99 -10.96
CA ILE A 49 -10.38 -8.26 -10.10
C ILE A 49 -11.67 -8.36 -10.92
N LEU A 50 -11.86 -7.49 -11.92
CA LEU A 50 -13.01 -7.58 -12.84
C LEU A 50 -12.99 -8.89 -13.65
N PHE A 51 -11.81 -9.32 -14.11
CA PHE A 51 -11.66 -10.60 -14.81
C PHE A 51 -11.99 -11.77 -13.90
N LEU A 52 -11.54 -11.73 -12.64
CA LEU A 52 -11.89 -12.73 -11.64
C LEU A 52 -13.42 -12.82 -11.48
N PHE A 53 -14.12 -11.72 -11.23
CA PHE A 53 -15.58 -11.77 -11.07
C PHE A 53 -16.32 -12.27 -12.33
N LYS A 54 -15.85 -11.89 -13.52
CA LYS A 54 -16.50 -12.27 -14.79
C LYS A 54 -16.36 -13.76 -15.11
N TYR A 55 -15.16 -14.32 -14.90
CA TYR A 55 -14.83 -15.66 -15.39
C TYR A 55 -14.91 -16.75 -14.33
N PHE A 56 -14.64 -16.44 -13.06
CA PHE A 56 -14.68 -17.42 -11.98
C PHE A 56 -16.11 -17.91 -11.69
N ALA A 57 -17.12 -17.06 -11.92
CA ALA A 57 -18.53 -17.43 -11.76
C ALA A 57 -19.07 -18.38 -12.85
N ASN A 58 -18.45 -18.38 -14.04
CA ASN A 58 -19.02 -19.03 -15.22
C ASN A 58 -18.17 -20.20 -15.77
N HIS A 59 -16.84 -20.15 -15.67
CA HIS A 59 -15.95 -21.14 -16.31
C HIS A 59 -14.61 -21.29 -15.55
N PRO A 60 -14.57 -21.96 -14.39
CA PRO A 60 -13.35 -22.11 -13.59
C PRO A 60 -12.22 -22.90 -14.28
N LEU A 61 -12.54 -23.70 -15.31
CA LEU A 61 -11.61 -24.65 -15.96
C LEU A 61 -10.90 -24.11 -17.22
N TYR A 62 -11.31 -22.95 -17.75
CA TYR A 62 -10.75 -22.37 -18.99
C TYR A 62 -10.03 -21.05 -18.73
N SER A 63 -8.94 -21.10 -17.96
CA SER A 63 -8.09 -19.95 -17.77
C SER A 63 -6.94 -19.92 -18.79
N THR A 64 -6.82 -18.83 -19.54
CA THR A 64 -5.66 -18.61 -20.41
C THR A 64 -4.47 -18.10 -19.58
N PRO A 65 -3.21 -18.33 -20.00
CA PRO A 65 -2.03 -17.83 -19.28
C PRO A 65 -2.09 -16.33 -19.00
N PHE A 66 -2.56 -15.54 -19.96
CA PHE A 66 -2.75 -14.10 -19.80
C PHE A 66 -3.76 -13.73 -18.71
N ARG A 67 -4.88 -14.47 -18.60
CA ARG A 67 -5.88 -14.22 -17.55
C ARG A 67 -5.34 -14.58 -16.18
N ASN A 68 -4.66 -15.72 -16.05
CA ASN A 68 -3.99 -16.10 -14.80
C ASN A 68 -2.95 -15.06 -14.37
N LEU A 69 -2.18 -14.52 -15.31
CA LEU A 69 -1.20 -13.48 -15.01
C LEU A 69 -1.86 -12.20 -14.47
N ILE A 70 -2.93 -11.69 -15.10
CA ILE A 70 -3.59 -10.45 -14.66
C ILE A 70 -4.30 -10.65 -13.31
N ILE A 71 -4.97 -11.79 -13.12
CA ILE A 71 -5.62 -12.13 -11.84
C ILE A 71 -4.56 -12.30 -10.76
N GLY A 72 -3.47 -13.02 -11.04
CA GLY A 72 -2.34 -13.20 -10.14
C GLY A 72 -1.67 -11.88 -9.77
N PHE A 73 -1.48 -10.98 -10.74
CA PHE A 73 -0.99 -9.62 -10.51
C PHE A 73 -1.91 -8.85 -9.56
N ALA A 74 -3.23 -8.94 -9.73
CA ALA A 74 -4.17 -8.25 -8.86
C ALA A 74 -4.06 -8.71 -7.40
N PHE A 75 -3.96 -10.02 -7.17
CA PHE A 75 -3.74 -10.54 -5.81
C PHE A 75 -2.36 -10.21 -5.26
N ALA A 76 -1.32 -10.31 -6.08
CA ALA A 76 0.04 -9.94 -5.68
C ALA A 76 0.08 -8.47 -5.24
N PHE A 77 -0.53 -7.57 -6.01
CA PHE A 77 -0.55 -6.14 -5.69
C PHE A 77 -1.47 -5.82 -4.51
N LEU A 78 -2.52 -6.61 -4.28
CA LEU A 78 -3.34 -6.52 -3.07
C LEU A 78 -2.53 -6.93 -1.82
N LEU A 79 -1.74 -8.00 -1.90
CA LEU A 79 -0.81 -8.39 -0.83
C LEU A 79 0.26 -7.32 -0.58
N PHE A 80 0.82 -6.74 -1.64
CA PHE A 80 1.75 -5.62 -1.55
C PHE A 80 1.16 -4.49 -0.70
N LYS A 81 -0.06 -4.04 -1.02
CA LYS A 81 -0.76 -2.98 -0.29
C LYS A 81 -0.95 -3.36 1.17
N MET A 82 -1.45 -4.58 1.45
CA MET A 82 -1.68 -5.03 2.83
C MET A 82 -0.40 -4.98 3.67
N VAL A 83 0.71 -5.50 3.14
CA VAL A 83 2.00 -5.49 3.86
C VAL A 83 2.51 -4.06 4.02
N PHE A 84 2.45 -3.25 2.96
CA PHE A 84 2.94 -1.88 2.99
C PHE A 84 2.18 -1.01 4.02
N ILE A 85 0.86 -1.20 4.11
CA ILE A 85 -0.01 -0.49 5.05
C ILE A 85 0.35 -0.77 6.50
N LEU A 86 0.82 -1.96 6.84
CA LEU A 86 1.28 -2.25 8.21
C LEU A 86 2.43 -1.33 8.63
N PHE A 87 3.37 -1.05 7.72
CA PHE A 87 4.47 -0.14 7.99
C PHE A 87 4.04 1.32 8.05
N LEU A 88 3.11 1.74 7.18
CA LEU A 88 2.51 3.07 7.24
C LEU A 88 1.78 3.28 8.57
N PHE A 89 1.09 2.26 9.06
CA PHE A 89 0.38 2.33 10.33
C PHE A 89 1.33 2.49 11.51
N ILE A 90 2.50 1.84 11.49
CA ILE A 90 3.55 2.04 12.49
C ILE A 90 4.06 3.48 12.46
N ASP A 91 4.34 4.03 11.27
CA ASP A 91 4.77 5.42 11.12
C ASP A 91 3.73 6.41 11.67
N ASP A 92 2.46 6.19 11.33
CA ASP A 92 1.34 7.01 11.79
C ASP A 92 1.13 6.91 13.31
N ALA A 93 1.25 5.72 13.90
CA ALA A 93 1.12 5.49 15.34
C ALA A 93 2.22 6.23 16.11
N VAL A 94 3.47 6.13 15.64
CA VAL A 94 4.60 6.85 16.25
C VAL A 94 4.42 8.36 16.11
N ARG A 95 3.92 8.83 14.96
CA ARG A 95 3.60 10.24 14.75
C ARG A 95 2.53 10.73 15.74
N LEU A 96 1.45 9.99 15.90
CA LEU A 96 0.37 10.33 16.82
C LEU A 96 0.86 10.36 18.29
N LEU A 97 1.66 9.38 18.70
CA LEU A 97 2.27 9.37 20.04
C LEU A 97 3.17 10.60 20.26
N SER A 98 4.02 10.93 19.29
CA SER A 98 4.90 12.11 19.38
C SER A 98 4.11 13.42 19.51
N TYR A 99 2.98 13.55 18.80
CA TYR A 99 2.11 14.72 18.91
C TYR A 99 1.45 14.82 20.29
N ILE A 100 0.98 13.70 20.84
CA ILE A 100 0.36 13.69 22.17
C ILE A 100 1.40 14.06 23.24
N LEU A 101 2.59 13.47 23.20
CA LEU A 101 3.65 13.76 24.16
C LEU A 101 4.07 15.24 24.09
N ASN A 102 4.29 15.78 22.88
CA ASN A 102 4.64 17.18 22.72
C ASN A 102 3.51 18.13 23.18
N PHE A 103 2.25 17.75 22.96
CA PHE A 103 1.10 18.52 23.44
C PHE A 103 1.06 18.57 24.98
N ILE A 104 1.28 17.43 25.65
CA ILE A 104 1.33 17.38 27.12
C ILE A 104 2.50 18.20 27.65
N ILE A 105 3.70 18.04 27.09
CA ILE A 105 4.89 18.80 27.52
C ILE A 105 4.64 20.30 27.38
N HIS A 106 4.06 20.75 26.26
CA HIS A 106 3.71 22.15 26.04
C HIS A 106 2.71 22.73 27.07
N LEU A 107 1.88 21.91 27.70
CA LEU A 107 0.96 22.34 28.75
C LEU A 107 1.68 22.59 30.09
N PHE A 108 2.80 21.90 30.35
CA PHE A 108 3.52 21.98 31.62
C PHE A 108 4.83 22.78 31.54
N ASP A 109 5.44 22.88 30.36
CA ASP A 109 6.70 23.60 30.14
C ASP A 109 6.68 24.29 28.77
N LYS A 110 6.95 25.60 28.73
CA LYS A 110 6.98 26.39 27.48
C LYS A 110 8.28 26.19 26.69
N SER A 111 9.22 25.41 27.20
CA SER A 111 10.46 25.11 26.49
C SER A 111 10.21 24.20 25.27
N THR A 112 10.84 24.53 24.15
CA THR A 112 10.59 23.92 22.84
C THR A 112 11.07 22.47 22.78
N ALA A 113 10.21 21.52 23.15
CA ALA A 113 10.47 20.10 22.99
C ALA A 113 10.21 19.65 21.53
N ASN A 114 11.08 20.06 20.61
CA ASN A 114 11.05 19.59 19.22
C ASN A 114 11.82 18.25 19.10
N SER A 115 11.19 17.14 19.48
CA SER A 115 11.75 15.79 19.29
C SER A 115 11.09 15.04 18.12
N SER A 116 11.01 15.68 16.95
CA SER A 116 10.57 14.99 15.72
C SER A 116 11.81 14.40 15.03
N TYR A 117 11.90 13.08 14.89
CA TYR A 117 12.96 12.38 14.15
C TYR A 117 12.44 11.92 12.77
N PRO A 118 12.29 12.81 11.78
CA PRO A 118 11.73 12.51 10.47
C PRO A 118 12.54 11.48 9.67
N ASP A 119 13.84 11.38 9.89
CA ASP A 119 14.71 10.48 9.10
C ASP A 119 14.50 9.01 9.48
N ARG A 120 14.33 8.69 10.77
CA ARG A 120 14.02 7.32 11.24
C ARG A 120 12.69 6.82 10.68
N ARG A 121 11.70 7.71 10.62
CA ARG A 121 10.36 7.44 10.07
C ARG A 121 10.40 7.11 8.58
N LYS A 122 11.09 7.94 7.81
CA LYS A 122 11.30 7.69 6.37
C LYS A 122 12.01 6.36 6.13
N PHE A 123 12.99 6.03 6.95
CA PHE A 123 13.69 4.74 6.88
C PHE A 123 12.74 3.55 7.10
N ILE A 124 11.88 3.60 8.13
CA ILE A 124 10.89 2.53 8.39
C ILE A 124 9.94 2.36 7.20
N GLY A 125 9.41 3.45 6.64
CA GLY A 125 8.50 3.36 5.50
C GLY A 125 9.19 2.88 4.21
N GLN A 126 10.47 3.21 4.00
CA GLN A 126 11.27 2.71 2.87
C GLN A 126 11.58 1.22 3.00
N ILE A 127 11.93 0.75 4.21
CA ILE A 127 12.05 -0.68 4.49
C ILE A 127 10.71 -1.38 4.28
N GLY A 128 9.61 -0.77 4.71
CA GLY A 128 8.27 -1.29 4.51
C GLY A 128 7.92 -1.50 3.03
N LEU A 129 8.28 -0.55 2.16
CA LEU A 129 8.16 -0.72 0.71
C LEU A 129 8.99 -1.89 0.19
N GLY A 130 10.23 -2.04 0.66
CA GLY A 130 11.11 -3.14 0.26
C GLY A 130 10.57 -4.51 0.71
N ILE A 131 10.11 -4.61 1.95
CA ILE A 131 9.53 -5.84 2.50
C ILE A 131 8.23 -6.19 1.78
N ALA A 132 7.37 -5.21 1.49
CA ALA A 132 6.14 -5.43 0.73
C ALA A 132 6.41 -5.91 -0.70
N ALA A 133 7.53 -5.52 -1.31
CA ALA A 133 7.91 -5.96 -2.64
C ALA A 133 8.26 -7.47 -2.71
N ILE A 134 8.70 -8.08 -1.60
CA ILE A 134 9.06 -9.51 -1.54
C ILE A 134 7.86 -10.42 -1.87
N PRO A 135 6.73 -10.38 -1.12
CA PRO A 135 5.57 -11.21 -1.43
C PRO A 135 4.94 -10.84 -2.77
N PHE A 136 4.99 -9.57 -3.19
CA PHE A 136 4.52 -9.14 -4.51
C PHE A 136 5.26 -9.86 -5.63
N LEU A 137 6.59 -9.76 -5.65
CA LEU A 137 7.42 -10.39 -6.68
C LEU A 137 7.35 -11.91 -6.61
N SER A 138 7.32 -12.48 -5.41
CA SER A 138 7.16 -13.93 -5.20
C SER A 138 5.87 -14.46 -5.82
N MET A 139 4.74 -13.79 -5.56
CA MET A 139 3.44 -14.21 -6.07
C MET A 139 3.32 -13.99 -7.59
N LEU A 140 3.91 -12.92 -8.11
CA LEU A 140 3.96 -12.64 -9.54
C LEU A 140 4.80 -13.69 -10.29
N TYR A 141 5.95 -14.07 -9.74
CA TYR A 141 6.77 -15.17 -10.25
C TYR A 141 5.99 -16.50 -10.24
N GLY A 142 5.31 -16.81 -9.13
CA GLY A 142 4.48 -18.02 -9.01
C GLY A 142 3.33 -18.05 -10.01
N SER A 143 2.75 -16.90 -10.37
CA SER A 143 1.65 -16.81 -11.35
C SER A 143 2.11 -16.95 -12.82
N THR A 144 3.41 -16.87 -13.07
CA THR A 144 4.00 -16.94 -14.42
C THR A 144 4.50 -18.35 -14.76
N LYS A 145 4.64 -19.22 -13.76
CA LYS A 145 4.98 -20.64 -13.93
C LYS A 145 3.72 -21.50 -13.98
#